data_AF-B4UXY5-F1
#
_entry.id   AF-B4UXY5-F1
#
_cell.length_a   1.000
_cell.length_b   1.000
_cell.length_c   1.000
_cell.angle_alpha   90.00
_cell.angle_beta   90.00
_cell.angle_gamma   90.00
#
_symmetry.space_group_name_H-M   'P 1'
#
loop_
_entity.id
_entity.type
_entity.pdbx_description
1 polymer ?
#
loop_
_entity_poly.entity_id
_entity_poly.type
_entity_poly.pdbx_seq_one_letter_code
_entity_poly.pdbx_strand_id
1 'polypeptide(L)'
;MRKTGWEVSSGIESAGVKEFQASDSGPAPRECPDEAVRPGKPPMGVRTLKAGLYTAVALCLVTALVHVVLVFLHVAPANPVSKRYSSQVNGWVYPLFEQNWRLFAPDPDSFNRNILARTAHTDPKGSVQVTPWFDLAAVDHSAVDHNVFPSHTSQNLLRRAWTSYVETHGGSDTARSERAVMLQTYLRNIAADRIAAHNEGRAFEFIQLRVVTRPVAAPGTAAGTRQPAPTEDRLLPWWKVTSHGK
;
A
#
# COMPACT_ATOMS: atom_id res chain seq x y z
N MET A 1 27.13 -20.61 23.73
CA MET A 1 28.21 -20.81 22.73
C MET A 1 27.62 -21.45 21.48
N ARG A 2 27.62 -20.70 20.37
CA ARG A 2 27.78 -21.11 18.96
C ARG A 2 27.40 -19.89 18.11
N LYS A 3 28.42 -19.11 17.71
CA LYS A 3 28.33 -18.04 16.73
C LYS A 3 28.58 -18.67 15.36
N THR A 4 27.72 -18.42 14.38
CA THR A 4 28.01 -18.69 12.96
C THR A 4 28.20 -17.35 12.28
N GLY A 5 29.45 -16.99 12.03
CA GLY A 5 29.83 -15.85 11.21
C GLY A 5 29.80 -16.24 9.74
N TRP A 6 29.24 -15.37 8.90
CA TRP A 6 29.48 -15.37 7.46
C TRP A 6 30.54 -14.31 7.19
N GLU A 7 31.72 -14.75 6.72
CA GLU A 7 32.70 -13.88 6.08
C GLU A 7 32.29 -13.65 4.61
N VAL A 8 32.28 -12.38 4.22
CA VAL A 8 32.18 -11.95 2.83
C VAL A 8 33.59 -11.67 2.35
N SER A 9 34.07 -12.45 1.38
CA SER A 9 35.36 -12.26 0.72
C SER A 9 35.29 -11.06 -0.23
N SER A 10 35.97 -9.97 0.12
CA SER A 10 36.17 -8.81 -0.75
C SER A 10 37.45 -8.98 -1.58
N GLY A 11 37.32 -9.50 -2.80
CA GLY A 11 38.40 -9.52 -3.79
C GLY A 11 38.53 -8.14 -4.45
N ILE A 12 39.50 -7.34 -3.98
CA ILE A 12 39.94 -6.10 -4.64
C ILE A 12 41.16 -6.47 -5.48
N GLU A 13 40.99 -6.56 -6.80
CA GLU A 13 42.08 -6.78 -7.75
C GLU A 13 42.84 -5.45 -7.97
N SER A 14 44.10 -5.43 -7.55
CA SER A 14 45.00 -4.28 -7.73
C SER A 14 45.61 -4.31 -9.12
N ALA A 15 45.38 -3.26 -9.91
CA ALA A 15 45.99 -3.08 -11.21
C ALA A 15 47.52 -2.86 -11.07
N GLY A 16 48.30 -3.74 -11.69
CA GLY A 16 49.75 -3.67 -11.72
C GLY A 16 50.27 -2.47 -12.53
N VAL A 17 51.05 -1.63 -11.86
CA VAL A 17 51.88 -0.57 -12.45
C VAL A 17 53.05 -1.23 -13.18
N LYS A 18 53.20 -0.96 -14.48
CA LYS A 18 54.38 -1.37 -15.25
C LYS A 18 55.35 -0.20 -15.36
N GLU A 19 56.46 -0.37 -14.66
CA GLU A 19 57.62 0.49 -14.57
C GLU A 19 58.25 0.76 -15.95
N PHE A 20 58.53 2.03 -16.24
CA PHE A 20 59.25 2.47 -17.44
C PHE A 20 60.75 2.25 -17.22
N GLN A 21 61.37 1.41 -18.05
CA GLN A 21 62.83 1.28 -18.11
C GLN A 21 63.36 1.97 -19.36
N ALA A 22 64.35 2.84 -19.16
CA ALA A 22 64.94 3.72 -20.15
C ALA A 22 66.17 3.11 -20.85
N SER A 23 66.34 3.51 -22.11
CA SER A 23 67.57 3.67 -22.91
C SER A 23 68.48 2.47 -23.17
N ASP A 24 68.64 2.17 -24.47
CA ASP A 24 69.98 2.14 -25.06
C ASP A 24 69.97 2.62 -26.52
N SER A 25 71.05 3.26 -26.95
CA SER A 25 71.20 4.04 -28.18
C SER A 25 71.96 3.27 -29.28
N GLY A 26 71.58 3.44 -30.56
CA GLY A 26 72.36 2.97 -31.71
C GLY A 26 71.78 3.44 -33.06
N PRO A 27 72.62 3.68 -34.10
CA PRO A 27 72.50 4.86 -34.97
C PRO A 27 71.62 4.69 -36.21
N ALA A 28 71.17 5.83 -36.73
CA ALA A 28 70.42 5.97 -37.98
C ALA A 28 71.31 5.94 -39.23
N PRO A 29 70.75 5.49 -40.38
CA PRO A 29 71.10 6.03 -41.69
C PRO A 29 69.96 6.92 -42.23
N ARG A 30 70.35 8.04 -42.84
CA ARG A 30 69.49 8.94 -43.62
C ARG A 30 69.36 8.43 -45.05
N GLU A 31 68.17 8.53 -45.64
CA GLU A 31 67.91 9.09 -46.98
C GLU A 31 66.39 9.28 -47.23
N CYS A 32 66.06 10.35 -47.96
CA CYS A 32 64.74 11.01 -48.15
C CYS A 32 64.00 10.51 -49.43
N PRO A 33 62.89 11.12 -49.89
CA PRO A 33 61.62 11.47 -49.22
C PRO A 33 60.39 10.99 -50.04
N ASP A 34 59.20 11.24 -49.47
CA ASP A 34 57.90 11.33 -50.16
C ASP A 34 57.15 10.01 -50.41
N GLU A 35 56.49 9.51 -49.36
CA GLU A 35 55.29 8.69 -49.53
C GLU A 35 54.16 9.34 -48.73
N ALA A 36 53.22 9.92 -49.47
CA ALA A 36 52.03 10.59 -48.96
C ALA A 36 51.32 9.72 -47.91
N VAL A 37 51.36 10.15 -46.65
CA VAL A 37 50.58 9.57 -45.56
C VAL A 37 49.10 9.75 -45.89
N ARG A 38 48.48 8.70 -46.42
CA ARG A 38 47.03 8.62 -46.53
C ARG A 38 46.46 8.62 -45.10
N PRO A 39 45.43 9.41 -44.78
CA PRO A 39 44.82 9.37 -43.45
C PRO A 39 44.19 7.98 -43.25
N GLY A 40 44.83 7.16 -42.42
CA GLY A 40 44.31 5.87 -41.99
C GLY A 40 42.93 6.07 -41.38
N LYS A 41 41.91 5.46 -41.98
CA LYS A 41 40.56 5.42 -41.41
C LYS A 41 40.68 4.90 -39.96
N PRO A 42 40.08 5.57 -38.96
CA PRO A 42 40.17 5.12 -37.58
C PRO A 42 39.65 3.68 -37.49
N PRO A 43 40.27 2.82 -36.66
CA PRO A 43 39.93 1.41 -36.58
C PRO A 43 38.44 1.27 -36.29
N MET A 44 37.75 0.40 -37.04
CA MET A 44 36.29 0.23 -36.98
C MET A 44 35.76 0.08 -35.54
N GLY A 45 36.54 -0.51 -34.63
CA GLY A 45 36.20 -0.67 -33.21
C GLY A 45 35.98 0.65 -32.44
N VAL A 46 36.69 1.73 -32.78
CA VAL A 46 36.50 3.03 -32.13
C VAL A 46 35.23 3.72 -32.65
N ARG A 47 34.86 3.48 -33.91
CA ARG A 47 33.63 4.02 -34.50
C ARG A 47 32.39 3.31 -33.98
N THR A 48 32.44 1.99 -33.82
CA THR A 48 31.33 1.21 -33.25
C THR A 48 31.17 1.49 -31.75
N LEU A 49 32.26 1.64 -30.99
CA LEU A 49 32.21 2.04 -29.59
C LEU A 49 31.65 3.46 -29.40
N LYS A 50 32.08 4.42 -30.23
CA LYS A 50 31.52 5.79 -30.21
C LYS A 50 30.05 5.81 -30.59
N ALA A 51 29.65 5.06 -31.63
CA ALA A 51 28.24 4.94 -32.02
C ALA A 51 27.40 4.31 -30.90
N GLY A 52 27.89 3.26 -30.25
CA GLY A 52 27.24 2.66 -29.08
C GLY A 52 27.08 3.64 -27.91
N LEU A 53 28.14 4.41 -27.62
CA LEU A 53 28.09 5.45 -26.59
C LEU A 53 27.07 6.55 -26.92
N TYR A 54 27.06 7.06 -28.16
CA TYR A 54 26.09 8.07 -28.57
C TYR A 54 24.64 7.55 -28.48
N THR A 55 24.40 6.30 -28.85
CA THR A 55 23.09 5.67 -28.71
C THR A 55 22.68 5.55 -27.25
N ALA A 56 23.59 5.12 -26.37
CA ALA A 56 23.33 5.03 -24.93
C ALA A 56 23.03 6.41 -24.32
N VAL A 57 23.81 7.43 -24.65
CA VAL A 57 23.59 8.81 -24.19
C VAL A 57 22.25 9.34 -24.70
N ALA A 58 21.93 9.13 -25.98
CA ALA A 58 20.65 9.54 -26.54
C ALA A 58 19.48 8.86 -25.83
N LEU A 59 19.57 7.56 -25.55
CA LEU A 59 18.56 6.84 -24.80
C LEU A 59 18.39 7.40 -23.39
N CYS A 60 19.48 7.63 -22.66
CA CYS A 60 19.43 8.23 -21.32
C CYS A 60 18.78 9.61 -21.33
N LEU A 61 19.11 10.46 -22.30
CA LEU A 61 18.52 11.79 -22.44
C LEU A 61 17.01 11.71 -22.72
N VAL A 62 16.59 10.81 -23.61
CA VAL A 62 15.16 10.59 -23.90
C VAL A 62 14.43 10.09 -22.66
N THR A 63 14.99 9.10 -21.94
CA THR A 63 14.39 8.59 -20.71
C THR A 63 14.29 9.66 -19.63
N ALA A 64 15.32 10.50 -19.46
CA ALA A 64 15.30 11.60 -18.50
C ALA A 64 14.21 12.64 -18.87
N LEU A 65 14.09 13.00 -20.15
CA LEU A 65 13.06 13.91 -20.62
C LEU A 65 11.65 13.35 -20.37
N VAL A 66 11.43 12.08 -20.71
CA VAL A 66 10.16 11.38 -20.45
C VAL A 66 9.86 11.37 -18.95
N HIS A 67 10.85 11.07 -18.10
CA HIS A 67 10.68 11.08 -16.65
C HIS A 67 10.24 12.47 -16.15
N VAL A 68 10.91 13.54 -16.57
CA VAL A 68 10.56 14.92 -16.17
C VAL A 68 9.14 15.27 -16.59
N VAL A 69 8.72 14.90 -17.81
CA VAL A 69 7.35 15.14 -18.29
C VAL A 69 6.33 14.37 -17.46
N LEU A 70 6.58 13.10 -17.14
CA LEU A 70 5.66 12.27 -16.36
C LEU A 70 5.55 12.74 -14.91
N VAL A 71 6.66 13.12 -14.28
CA VAL A 71 6.67 13.70 -12.92
C VAL A 71 5.95 15.05 -12.92
N PHE A 72 6.17 15.90 -13.94
CA PHE A 72 5.43 17.15 -14.08
C PHE A 72 3.92 16.90 -14.19
N LEU A 73 3.48 15.97 -15.04
CA LEU A 73 2.06 15.63 -15.17
C LEU A 73 1.46 15.04 -13.88
N HIS A 74 2.28 14.40 -13.05
CA HIS A 74 1.87 13.84 -11.77
C HIS A 74 1.65 14.92 -10.69
N VAL A 75 2.53 15.93 -10.64
CA VAL A 75 2.49 16.98 -9.60
C VAL A 75 1.69 18.22 -10.03
N ALA A 76 1.53 18.45 -11.34
CA ALA A 76 0.78 19.58 -11.86
C ALA A 76 -0.71 19.55 -11.45
N PRO A 77 -1.37 20.71 -11.35
CA PRO A 77 -2.81 20.78 -11.12
C PRO A 77 -3.62 19.95 -12.13
N ALA A 78 -4.81 19.51 -11.70
CA ALA A 78 -5.66 18.63 -12.49
C ALA A 78 -5.97 19.21 -13.87
N ASN A 79 -5.49 18.53 -14.92
CA ASN A 79 -5.67 18.91 -16.31
C ASN A 79 -6.15 17.70 -17.15
N PRO A 80 -6.73 17.92 -18.35
CA PRO A 80 -7.29 16.83 -19.16
C PRO A 80 -6.27 15.77 -19.58
N VAL A 81 -5.01 16.15 -19.80
CA VAL A 81 -3.92 15.25 -20.22
C VAL A 81 -3.57 14.31 -19.07
N SER A 82 -3.27 14.85 -17.88
CA SER A 82 -2.98 14.05 -16.68
C SER A 82 -4.14 13.12 -16.32
N LYS A 83 -5.40 13.55 -16.49
CA LYS A 83 -6.56 12.68 -16.26
C LYS A 83 -6.63 11.52 -17.26
N ARG A 84 -6.47 11.81 -18.55
CA ARG A 84 -6.54 10.82 -19.64
C ARG A 84 -5.43 9.77 -19.56
N TYR A 85 -4.22 10.17 -19.18
CA TYR A 85 -3.04 9.30 -19.11
C TYR A 85 -2.65 8.93 -17.67
N SER A 86 -3.59 9.04 -16.72
CA SER A 86 -3.34 8.81 -15.29
C SER A 86 -2.75 7.43 -15.00
N SER A 87 -3.24 6.38 -15.66
CA SER A 87 -2.73 5.01 -15.48
C SER A 87 -1.25 4.89 -15.86
N GLN A 88 -0.83 5.47 -16.99
CA GLN A 88 0.54 5.42 -17.49
C GLN A 88 1.49 6.25 -16.62
N VAL A 89 1.06 7.47 -16.24
CA VAL A 89 1.82 8.33 -15.34
C VAL A 89 2.02 7.64 -13.99
N ASN A 90 0.95 7.09 -13.42
CA ASN A 90 0.98 6.38 -12.13
C ASN A 90 1.84 5.11 -12.19
N GLY A 91 1.78 4.35 -13.28
CA GLY A 91 2.59 3.16 -13.49
C GLY A 91 4.09 3.45 -13.62
N TRP A 92 4.48 4.64 -14.07
CA TRP A 92 5.88 5.08 -14.10
C TRP A 92 6.36 5.64 -12.75
N VAL A 93 5.52 6.42 -12.06
CA VAL A 93 5.89 7.15 -10.84
C VAL A 93 5.87 6.26 -9.60
N TYR A 94 4.76 5.55 -9.34
CA TYR A 94 4.56 4.87 -8.05
C TYR A 94 5.49 3.68 -7.74
N PRO A 95 6.14 2.99 -8.71
CA PRO A 95 7.11 1.96 -8.36
C PRO A 95 8.35 2.49 -7.61
N LEU A 96 8.72 3.76 -7.83
CA LEU A 96 9.96 4.35 -7.26
C LEU A 96 9.68 5.59 -6.40
N PHE A 97 8.54 6.26 -6.57
CA PHE A 97 8.20 7.52 -5.91
C PHE A 97 6.80 7.45 -5.27
N GLU A 98 6.64 6.58 -4.27
CA GLU A 98 5.41 6.54 -3.48
C GLU A 98 5.36 7.76 -2.53
N GLN A 99 4.42 8.67 -2.76
CA GLN A 99 4.19 9.84 -1.89
C GLN A 99 3.21 9.50 -0.78
N ASN A 100 3.70 8.94 0.33
CA ASN A 100 2.87 8.63 1.49
C ASN A 100 3.03 9.67 2.62
N TRP A 101 2.23 10.73 2.57
CA TRP A 101 2.23 11.81 3.57
C TRP A 101 1.46 11.48 4.86
N ARG A 102 0.92 10.26 4.99
CA ARG A 102 0.15 9.83 6.16
C ARG A 102 0.93 9.89 7.47
N LEU A 103 2.27 10.01 7.42
CA LEU A 103 3.12 10.16 8.60
C LEU A 103 3.01 11.55 9.24
N PHE A 104 2.74 12.60 8.46
CA PHE A 104 2.80 13.99 8.94
C PHE A 104 1.44 14.67 9.08
N ALA A 105 0.45 14.23 8.31
CA ALA A 105 -0.91 14.72 8.43
C ALA A 105 -1.86 13.59 8.02
N PRO A 106 -2.18 12.64 8.92
CA PRO A 106 -3.27 11.72 8.63
C PRO A 106 -4.53 12.56 8.45
N ASP A 107 -5.19 12.41 7.29
CA ASP A 107 -6.50 13.02 7.11
C ASP A 107 -7.42 12.53 8.24
N PRO A 108 -8.07 13.44 8.98
CA PRO A 108 -9.00 13.04 10.01
C PRO A 108 -10.13 12.25 9.35
N ASP A 109 -10.53 11.14 9.97
CA ASP A 109 -11.65 10.34 9.48
C ASP A 109 -12.90 11.24 9.44
N SER A 110 -13.34 11.54 8.23
CA SER A 110 -14.46 12.47 7.99
C SER A 110 -15.80 11.76 8.05
N PHE A 111 -15.83 10.49 8.49
CA PHE A 111 -17.03 9.68 8.56
C PHE A 111 -17.18 8.94 9.90
N ASN A 112 -18.39 8.98 10.44
CA ASN A 112 -18.83 8.12 11.53
C ASN A 112 -19.38 6.81 10.97
N ARG A 113 -18.96 5.68 11.52
CA ARG A 113 -19.38 4.35 11.08
C ARG A 113 -20.09 3.64 12.23
N ASN A 114 -21.40 3.51 12.15
CA ASN A 114 -22.17 2.69 13.07
C ASN A 114 -22.11 1.24 12.59
N ILE A 115 -21.51 0.37 13.39
CA ILE A 115 -21.42 -1.06 13.09
C ILE A 115 -22.44 -1.77 13.96
N LEU A 116 -23.53 -2.18 13.33
CA LEU A 116 -24.65 -2.87 13.95
C LEU A 116 -24.51 -4.37 13.73
N ALA A 117 -24.99 -5.16 14.69
CA ALA A 117 -24.99 -6.60 14.59
C ALA A 117 -26.33 -7.19 15.05
N ARG A 118 -26.75 -8.28 14.42
CA ARG A 118 -27.87 -9.08 14.87
C ARG A 118 -27.55 -10.55 14.73
N THR A 119 -28.22 -11.40 15.50
CA THR A 119 -28.00 -12.84 15.47
C THR A 119 -29.23 -13.57 15.00
N ALA A 120 -29.03 -14.81 14.56
CA ALA A 120 -30.10 -15.75 14.31
C ALA A 120 -29.82 -17.06 15.06
N HIS A 121 -30.89 -17.64 15.59
CA HIS A 121 -30.91 -18.95 16.24
C HIS A 121 -32.08 -19.77 15.71
N THR A 122 -31.84 -21.06 15.49
CA THR A 122 -32.89 -21.98 15.07
C THR A 122 -33.47 -22.67 16.30
N ASP A 123 -34.76 -22.49 16.55
CA ASP A 123 -35.42 -23.12 17.68
C ASP A 123 -35.54 -24.66 17.47
N PRO A 124 -35.88 -25.45 18.52
CA PRO A 124 -36.09 -26.89 18.38
C PRO A 124 -37.22 -27.29 17.43
N LYS A 125 -38.09 -26.34 17.04
CA LYS A 125 -39.21 -26.54 16.10
C LYS A 125 -38.81 -26.19 14.66
N GLY A 126 -37.55 -25.80 14.42
CA GLY A 126 -37.01 -25.42 13.10
C GLY A 126 -37.30 -23.98 12.68
N SER A 127 -37.87 -23.13 13.55
CA SER A 127 -38.12 -21.72 13.24
C SER A 127 -36.87 -20.88 13.52
N VAL A 128 -36.51 -20.01 12.57
CA VAL A 128 -35.37 -19.09 12.71
C VAL A 128 -35.83 -17.82 13.41
N GLN A 129 -35.28 -17.58 14.59
CA GLN A 129 -35.51 -16.36 15.37
C GLN A 129 -34.35 -15.39 15.15
N VAL A 130 -34.66 -14.18 14.70
CA VAL A 130 -33.68 -13.12 14.42
C VAL A 130 -33.81 -12.01 15.46
N THR A 131 -32.69 -11.61 16.06
CA THR A 131 -32.69 -10.54 17.07
C THR A 131 -32.81 -9.16 16.42
N PRO A 132 -33.22 -8.13 17.20
CA PRO A 132 -33.01 -6.74 16.81
C PRO A 132 -31.52 -6.41 16.57
N TRP A 133 -31.27 -5.27 15.94
CA TRP A 133 -29.93 -4.73 15.76
C TRP A 133 -29.37 -4.21 17.08
N PHE A 134 -28.16 -4.64 17.42
CA PHE A 134 -27.33 -4.17 18.52
C PHE A 134 -26.18 -3.31 17.97
N ASP A 135 -25.94 -2.14 18.57
CA ASP A 135 -24.84 -1.25 18.14
C ASP A 135 -23.52 -1.66 18.80
N LEU A 136 -22.64 -2.31 18.03
CA LEU A 136 -21.33 -2.74 18.52
C LEU A 136 -20.41 -1.55 18.80
N ALA A 137 -20.55 -0.45 18.04
CA ALA A 137 -19.72 0.74 18.19
C ALA A 137 -20.11 1.55 19.44
N ALA A 138 -21.38 1.47 19.87
CA ALA A 138 -21.82 2.11 21.11
C ALA A 138 -21.07 1.62 22.36
N VAL A 139 -20.64 0.35 22.38
CA VAL A 139 -19.80 -0.22 23.45
C VAL A 139 -18.42 0.45 23.50
N ASP A 140 -17.83 0.72 22.33
CA ASP A 140 -16.54 1.41 22.24
C ASP A 140 -16.69 2.90 22.60
N HIS A 141 -17.74 3.54 22.10
CA HIS A 141 -18.01 4.95 22.37
C HIS A 141 -18.20 5.19 23.86
N SER A 142 -18.98 4.38 24.58
CA SER A 142 -19.19 4.56 26.02
C SER A 142 -17.92 4.34 26.86
N ALA A 143 -17.00 3.48 26.40
CA ALA A 143 -15.71 3.27 27.06
C ALA A 143 -14.68 4.40 26.81
N VAL A 144 -14.86 5.14 25.71
CA VAL A 144 -14.02 6.27 25.31
C VAL A 144 -14.58 7.60 25.85
N ASP A 145 -15.89 7.75 25.86
CA ASP A 145 -16.57 8.97 26.26
C ASP A 145 -16.25 9.34 27.71
N HIS A 146 -15.94 10.62 27.94
CA HIS A 146 -15.49 11.16 29.23
C HIS A 146 -14.25 10.50 29.86
N ASN A 147 -13.52 9.64 29.14
CA ASN A 147 -12.30 9.00 29.61
C ASN A 147 -11.08 9.79 29.16
N VAL A 148 -10.27 10.28 30.11
CA VAL A 148 -9.05 11.06 29.82
C VAL A 148 -7.97 10.20 29.15
N PHE A 149 -7.92 8.91 29.47
CA PHE A 149 -6.92 7.97 28.93
C PHE A 149 -7.59 6.68 28.47
N PRO A 150 -8.41 6.73 27.40
CA PRO A 150 -9.13 5.55 26.94
C PRO A 150 -8.16 4.53 26.36
N SER A 151 -8.47 3.24 26.54
CA SER A 151 -7.61 2.18 26.02
C SER A 151 -7.56 2.21 24.49
N HIS A 152 -6.40 1.87 23.91
CA HIS A 152 -6.29 1.73 22.45
C HIS A 152 -7.24 0.67 21.90
N THR A 153 -7.56 -0.36 22.68
CA THR A 153 -8.52 -1.40 22.31
C THR A 153 -9.91 -0.82 22.12
N SER A 154 -10.43 -0.07 23.09
CA SER A 154 -11.73 0.60 23.00
C SER A 154 -11.80 1.59 21.83
N GLN A 155 -10.69 2.28 21.54
CA GLN A 155 -10.66 3.25 20.44
C GLN A 155 -10.53 2.62 19.05
N ASN A 156 -9.87 1.46 18.92
CA ASN A 156 -9.37 1.00 17.63
C ASN A 156 -9.78 -0.41 17.23
N LEU A 157 -10.16 -1.30 18.15
CA LEU A 157 -10.35 -2.73 17.86
C LEU A 157 -11.35 -2.95 16.72
N LEU A 158 -12.60 -2.48 16.91
CA LEU A 158 -13.67 -2.67 15.93
C LEU A 158 -13.42 -1.85 14.65
N ARG A 159 -12.96 -0.60 14.80
CA ARG A 159 -12.67 0.30 13.69
C ARG A 159 -11.59 -0.26 12.74
N ARG A 160 -10.51 -0.81 13.31
CA ARG A 160 -9.41 -1.41 12.54
C ARG A 160 -9.83 -2.74 11.91
N ALA A 161 -10.62 -3.55 12.62
CA ALA A 161 -11.18 -4.78 12.07
C ALA A 161 -12.04 -4.50 10.83
N TRP A 162 -12.94 -3.52 10.93
CA TRP A 162 -13.77 -3.07 9.81
C TRP A 162 -12.94 -2.53 8.64
N THR A 163 -12.00 -1.62 8.91
CA THR A 163 -11.16 -1.01 7.86
C THR A 163 -10.37 -2.07 7.09
N SER A 164 -9.78 -3.02 7.81
CA SER A 164 -9.02 -4.12 7.20
C SER A 164 -9.93 -5.06 6.40
N TYR A 165 -11.15 -5.33 6.89
CA TYR A 165 -12.14 -6.13 6.16
C TYR A 165 -12.50 -5.49 4.81
N VAL A 166 -12.80 -4.18 4.80
CA VAL A 166 -13.14 -3.45 3.58
C VAL A 166 -11.98 -3.45 2.58
N GLU A 167 -10.76 -3.26 3.06
CA GLU A 167 -9.55 -3.25 2.22
C GLU A 167 -9.37 -4.58 1.47
N THR A 168 -9.67 -5.72 2.10
CA THR A 168 -9.49 -7.04 1.46
C THR A 168 -10.71 -7.58 0.72
N HIS A 169 -11.93 -7.12 1.04
CA HIS A 169 -13.18 -7.63 0.42
C HIS A 169 -13.75 -6.68 -0.65
N GLY A 170 -13.29 -5.43 -0.70
CA GLY A 170 -13.83 -4.40 -1.59
C GLY A 170 -15.33 -4.20 -1.36
N GLY A 171 -16.11 -3.99 -2.43
CA GLY A 171 -17.57 -3.84 -2.36
C GLY A 171 -18.37 -5.15 -2.52
N SER A 172 -17.72 -6.28 -2.83
CA SER A 172 -18.43 -7.55 -3.10
C SER A 172 -18.56 -8.46 -1.88
N ASP A 173 -17.98 -8.10 -0.73
CA ASP A 173 -17.97 -8.92 0.50
C ASP A 173 -17.41 -10.35 0.30
N THR A 174 -16.64 -10.57 -0.77
CA THR A 174 -16.06 -11.88 -1.12
C THR A 174 -14.60 -11.95 -0.72
N ALA A 175 -14.24 -12.97 0.07
CA ALA A 175 -12.86 -13.23 0.44
C ALA A 175 -12.10 -13.85 -0.74
N ARG A 176 -11.07 -13.14 -1.23
CA ARG A 176 -10.25 -13.58 -2.39
C ARG A 176 -8.82 -14.00 -2.02
N SER A 177 -8.49 -14.02 -0.73
CA SER A 177 -7.18 -14.41 -0.22
C SER A 177 -7.31 -15.00 1.19
N GLU A 178 -6.32 -15.77 1.62
CA GLU A 178 -6.25 -16.28 3.00
C GLU A 178 -6.29 -15.15 4.03
N ARG A 179 -5.62 -14.02 3.73
CA ARG A 179 -5.67 -12.81 4.53
C ARG A 179 -7.09 -12.26 4.66
N ALA A 180 -7.88 -12.26 3.58
CA ALA A 180 -9.28 -11.83 3.61
C ALA A 180 -10.12 -12.75 4.51
N VAL A 181 -9.96 -14.07 4.41
CA VAL A 181 -10.65 -15.05 5.27
C VAL A 181 -10.31 -14.83 6.75
N MET A 182 -9.03 -14.60 7.07
CA MET A 182 -8.57 -14.30 8.42
C MET A 182 -9.21 -13.01 8.96
N LEU A 183 -9.22 -11.93 8.18
CA LEU A 183 -9.79 -10.65 8.59
C LEU A 183 -11.32 -10.71 8.75
N GLN A 184 -12.01 -11.47 7.91
CA GLN A 184 -13.44 -11.75 8.10
C GLN A 184 -13.67 -12.51 9.41
N THR A 185 -12.87 -13.54 9.68
CA THR A 185 -12.95 -14.33 10.92
C THR A 185 -12.71 -13.44 12.15
N TYR A 186 -11.71 -12.57 12.08
CA TYR A 186 -11.41 -11.61 13.13
C TYR A 186 -12.56 -10.65 13.42
N LEU A 187 -13.13 -10.01 12.40
CA LEU A 187 -14.28 -9.12 12.54
C LEU A 187 -15.52 -9.86 13.09
N ARG A 188 -15.79 -11.07 12.57
CA ARG A 188 -16.86 -11.94 13.04
C ARG A 188 -16.71 -12.28 14.53
N ASN A 189 -15.51 -12.63 14.97
CA ASN A 189 -15.25 -13.03 16.35
C ASN A 189 -15.43 -11.84 17.31
N ILE A 190 -14.90 -10.65 16.97
CA ILE A 190 -15.14 -9.43 17.77
C ILE A 190 -16.65 -9.17 17.94
N ALA A 191 -17.41 -9.29 16.85
CA ALA A 191 -18.85 -9.08 16.87
C ALA A 191 -19.57 -10.16 17.70
N ALA A 192 -19.17 -11.43 17.55
CA ALA A 192 -19.74 -12.54 18.31
C ALA A 192 -19.46 -12.42 19.80
N ASP A 193 -18.23 -12.09 20.20
CA ASP A 193 -17.82 -11.93 21.60
C ASP A 193 -18.62 -10.81 22.28
N ARG A 194 -18.79 -9.68 21.59
CA ARG A 194 -19.58 -8.55 22.11
C ARG A 194 -21.06 -8.87 22.27
N ILE A 195 -21.64 -9.59 21.33
CA ILE A 195 -23.05 -10.03 21.45
C ILE A 195 -23.20 -11.07 22.55
N ALA A 196 -22.27 -12.01 22.67
CA ALA A 196 -22.29 -13.01 23.74
C ALA A 196 -22.23 -12.33 25.11
N ALA A 197 -21.40 -11.29 25.27
CA ALA A 197 -21.35 -10.48 26.48
C ALA A 197 -22.66 -9.69 26.74
N HIS A 198 -23.29 -9.16 25.69
CA HIS A 198 -24.56 -8.42 25.83
C HIS A 198 -25.76 -9.32 26.16
N ASN A 199 -25.79 -10.53 25.58
CA ASN A 199 -26.91 -11.47 25.71
C ASN A 199 -26.72 -12.49 26.85
N GLU A 200 -25.85 -12.20 27.83
CA GLU A 200 -25.58 -13.08 28.98
C GLU A 200 -25.20 -14.52 28.57
N GLY A 201 -24.48 -14.67 27.45
CA GLY A 201 -24.02 -15.96 26.94
C GLY A 201 -25.07 -16.82 26.22
N ARG A 202 -26.24 -16.27 25.86
CA ARG A 202 -27.20 -17.01 25.01
C ARG A 202 -26.56 -17.39 23.67
N ALA A 203 -26.68 -18.66 23.31
CA ALA A 203 -26.12 -19.19 22.08
C ALA A 203 -26.86 -18.67 20.84
N PHE A 204 -26.11 -18.51 19.74
CA PHE A 204 -26.61 -18.18 18.41
C PHE A 204 -25.74 -18.87 17.37
N GLU A 205 -26.32 -19.21 16.22
CA GLU A 205 -25.63 -19.93 15.15
C GLU A 205 -25.08 -19.00 14.07
N PHE A 206 -25.75 -17.86 13.88
CA PHE A 206 -25.41 -16.93 12.82
C PHE A 206 -25.37 -15.50 13.34
N ILE A 207 -24.50 -14.70 12.72
CA ILE A 207 -24.40 -13.27 12.95
C ILE A 207 -24.45 -12.55 11.61
N GLN A 208 -25.11 -11.39 11.59
CA GLN A 208 -25.10 -10.47 10.47
C GLN A 208 -24.68 -9.10 10.94
N LEU A 209 -23.85 -8.44 10.14
CA LEU A 209 -23.43 -7.07 10.36
C LEU A 209 -24.11 -6.12 9.37
N ARG A 210 -24.37 -4.90 9.84
CA ARG A 210 -24.78 -3.76 9.02
C ARG A 210 -23.91 -2.58 9.40
N VAL A 211 -23.29 -1.93 8.41
CA VAL A 211 -22.45 -0.75 8.62
C VAL A 211 -23.12 0.45 7.98
N VAL A 212 -23.44 1.45 8.79
CA VAL A 212 -24.02 2.71 8.34
C VAL A 212 -22.96 3.80 8.47
N THR A 213 -22.50 4.34 7.34
CA THR A 213 -21.47 5.37 7.26
C THR A 213 -22.12 6.73 7.04
N ARG A 214 -21.83 7.69 7.93
CA ARG A 214 -22.36 9.06 7.89
C ARG A 214 -21.21 10.06 7.89
N PRO A 215 -21.32 11.18 7.17
CA PRO A 215 -20.31 12.23 7.25
C PRO A 215 -20.28 12.84 8.65
N VAL A 216 -19.07 13.16 9.13
CA VAL A 216 -18.85 13.97 10.32
C VAL A 216 -19.20 15.41 9.96
N ALA A 217 -19.99 16.07 10.80
CA ALA A 217 -20.36 17.47 10.58
C ALA A 217 -19.13 18.38 10.68
N ALA A 218 -19.03 19.38 9.80
CA ALA A 218 -17.95 20.36 9.86
C ALA A 218 -18.03 21.16 11.18
N PRO A 219 -16.89 21.57 11.77
CA PRO A 219 -16.88 22.44 12.95
C PRO A 219 -17.75 23.69 12.74
N GLY A 220 -18.55 24.06 13.74
CA GLY A 220 -19.45 25.22 13.68
C GLY A 220 -20.79 24.98 12.97
N THR A 221 -21.02 23.78 12.42
CA THR A 221 -22.37 23.38 11.99
C THR A 221 -23.27 23.34 13.22
N ALA A 222 -24.35 24.13 13.21
CA ALA A 222 -25.34 24.07 14.27
C ALA A 222 -25.80 22.62 14.42
N ALA A 223 -25.91 22.13 15.67
CA ALA A 223 -26.46 20.82 15.96
C ALA A 223 -27.94 20.80 15.55
N GLY A 224 -28.19 20.60 14.26
CA GLY A 224 -29.53 20.36 13.76
C GLY A 224 -30.06 19.11 14.43
N THR A 225 -31.36 19.07 14.72
CA THR A 225 -32.05 17.90 15.28
C THR A 225 -32.02 16.67 14.37
N ARG A 226 -31.47 16.79 13.15
CA ARG A 226 -31.43 15.72 12.15
C ARG A 226 -29.99 15.33 11.80
N GLN A 227 -29.67 14.07 12.02
CA GLN A 227 -28.42 13.46 11.59
C GLN A 227 -28.26 13.52 10.06
N PRO A 228 -27.02 13.70 9.54
CA PRO A 228 -26.76 13.63 8.11
C PRO A 228 -27.25 12.30 7.50
N ALA A 229 -27.72 12.36 6.26
CA ALA A 229 -28.06 11.15 5.51
C ALA A 229 -26.82 10.25 5.39
N PRO A 230 -26.96 8.92 5.54
CA PRO A 230 -25.86 8.00 5.32
C PRO A 230 -25.30 8.12 3.89
N THR A 231 -23.98 8.18 3.77
CA THR A 231 -23.29 8.08 2.48
C THR A 231 -23.21 6.62 2.02
N GLU A 232 -23.21 5.69 2.97
CA GLU A 232 -23.21 4.24 2.71
C GLU A 232 -24.05 3.52 3.78
N ASP A 233 -24.78 2.51 3.35
CA ASP A 233 -25.50 1.58 4.23
C ASP A 233 -25.27 0.17 3.69
N ARG A 234 -24.32 -0.53 4.31
CA ARG A 234 -23.79 -1.81 3.84
C ARG A 234 -24.26 -2.94 4.73
N LEU A 235 -25.00 -3.88 4.14
CA LEU A 235 -25.45 -5.10 4.80
C LEU A 235 -24.57 -6.28 4.40
N LEU A 236 -23.90 -6.89 5.37
CA LEU A 236 -23.00 -8.00 5.13
C LEU A 236 -23.78 -9.33 5.04
N PRO A 237 -23.22 -10.35 4.37
CA PRO A 237 -23.82 -11.68 4.37
C PRO A 237 -23.87 -12.27 5.77
N TRP A 238 -24.79 -13.21 5.98
CA TRP A 238 -24.84 -13.99 7.22
C TRP A 238 -23.57 -14.83 7.36
N TRP A 239 -22.96 -14.79 8.53
CA TRP A 239 -21.82 -15.62 8.88
C TRP A 239 -22.20 -16.62 9.94
N LYS A 240 -21.83 -17.89 9.71
CA LYS A 240 -21.92 -18.92 10.73
C LYS A 240 -20.90 -18.62 11.82
N VAL A 241 -21.34 -18.64 13.07
CA VAL A 241 -20.50 -18.50 14.25
C VAL A 241 -20.33 -19.89 14.84
N THR A 242 -19.09 -20.30 15.05
CA THR A 242 -18.81 -21.46 15.89
C THR A 242 -19.13 -21.04 17.31
N SER A 243 -20.13 -21.67 17.93
CA SER A 243 -20.35 -21.52 19.37
C SER A 243 -19.03 -21.85 20.05
N HIS A 244 -18.29 -20.83 20.50
CA HIS A 244 -17.18 -21.05 21.40
C HIS A 244 -17.81 -21.41 22.73
N GLY A 245 -18.09 -22.70 22.87
CA GLY A 245 -18.39 -23.31 24.13
C GLY A 245 -17.17 -23.21 25.02
N LYS A 246 -17.29 -22.34 26.03
CA LYS A 246 -16.40 -22.11 27.18
C LYS A 246 -15.18 -21.25 26.94
#